data_AF-A0A950Y5A7-F1
#
_entry.id   AF-A0A950Y5A7-F1
#
_cell.length_a   1.000
_cell.length_b   1.000
_cell.length_c   1.000
_cell.angle_alpha   90.00
_cell.angle_beta   90.00
_cell.angle_gamma   90.00
#
_symmetry.space_group_name_H-M   'P 1'
#
loop_
_entity.id
_entity.type
_entity.pdbx_description
1 polymer ?
#
loop_
_entity_poly.entity_id
_entity_poly.type
_entity_poly.pdbx_seq_one_letter_code
_entity_poly.pdbx_strand_id
1 'polypeptide(L)'
;IAAERLAELGVNAVTLANNHALDYGPDALLDTLAYLRATGIATVGAGADLETAHTPLILRCGALRIRLVAFSDHPADYAAGPDRPGIAFAELRRDPPDWVLAAIRPGPDTHLTLATPHWGPNMVPEPQPHVRRAAGALLHAGANLVAGHSAHVFHGVAPGVIFDMGDFLDDYIVHRKLRNDLGLLWLIDLDPHGPRAIRALPLALEYCFTRRASPAETDTILRLLQARCTPFGTDPHIHGGMIELNTDRSTEPT
;
A
#
# COMPACT_ATOMS: atom_id res chain seq x y z
N ILE A 1 -11.54 19.04 -7.58
CA ILE A 1 -10.82 18.44 -8.73
C ILE A 1 -10.23 17.05 -8.41
N ALA A 2 -9.19 16.88 -7.58
CA ALA A 2 -8.56 15.56 -7.37
C ALA A 2 -9.53 14.50 -6.78
N ALA A 3 -10.22 14.83 -5.68
CA ALA A 3 -11.21 13.94 -5.06
C ALA A 3 -12.36 13.56 -6.00
N GLU A 4 -12.77 14.48 -6.88
CA GLU A 4 -13.82 14.23 -7.88
C GLU A 4 -13.32 13.26 -8.95
N ARG A 5 -12.08 13.43 -9.45
CA ARG A 5 -11.48 12.50 -10.41
C ARG A 5 -11.31 11.09 -9.84
N LEU A 6 -10.92 10.97 -8.58
CA LEU A 6 -10.85 9.66 -7.90
C LEU A 6 -12.24 9.01 -7.83
N ALA A 7 -13.29 9.78 -7.53
CA ALA A 7 -14.65 9.27 -7.49
C ALA A 7 -15.15 8.84 -8.88
N GLU A 8 -14.84 9.61 -9.93
CA GLU A 8 -15.12 9.24 -11.33
C GLU A 8 -14.42 7.93 -11.75
N LEU A 9 -13.23 7.67 -11.21
CA LEU A 9 -12.49 6.42 -11.40
C LEU A 9 -13.02 5.24 -10.56
N GLY A 10 -14.04 5.46 -9.72
CA GLY A 10 -14.65 4.43 -8.89
C GLY A 10 -13.86 4.08 -7.63
N VAL A 11 -12.95 4.95 -7.18
CA VAL A 11 -12.20 4.74 -5.93
C VAL A 11 -13.14 4.80 -4.74
N ASN A 12 -13.20 3.74 -3.94
CA ASN A 12 -14.04 3.70 -2.74
C ASN A 12 -13.32 4.20 -1.49
N ALA A 13 -12.00 4.06 -1.42
CA ALA A 13 -11.22 4.48 -0.28
C ALA A 13 -9.79 4.86 -0.65
N VAL A 14 -9.19 5.74 0.16
CA VAL A 14 -7.78 6.12 0.08
C VAL A 14 -7.12 6.07 1.45
N THR A 15 -5.82 5.77 1.48
CA THR A 15 -4.99 5.98 2.67
C THR A 15 -4.40 7.38 2.64
N LEU A 16 -4.40 8.05 3.79
CA LEU A 16 -3.73 9.33 4.01
C LEU A 16 -2.57 9.20 5.01
N ALA A 17 -2.24 7.97 5.44
CA ALA A 17 -1.01 7.72 6.20
C ALA A 17 0.18 7.79 5.24
N ASN A 18 0.81 8.96 5.12
CA ASN A 18 2.03 9.15 4.35
C ASN A 18 2.78 10.41 4.80
N ASN A 19 4.00 10.54 4.30
CA ASN A 19 4.90 11.63 4.59
C ASN A 19 4.54 12.98 3.94
N HIS A 20 3.48 13.06 3.13
CA HIS A 20 3.01 14.26 2.44
C HIS A 20 1.65 14.78 2.95
N ALA A 21 1.02 14.04 3.87
CA ALA A 21 -0.34 14.34 4.33
C ALA A 21 -0.48 15.70 5.04
N LEU A 22 0.62 16.28 5.54
CA LEU A 22 0.66 17.59 6.19
C LEU A 22 1.60 18.60 5.51
N ASP A 23 1.91 18.44 4.22
CA ASP A 23 2.76 19.42 3.50
C ASP A 23 2.23 20.85 3.56
N TYR A 24 0.90 20.99 3.60
CA TYR A 24 0.20 22.27 3.76
C TYR A 24 -0.41 22.45 5.16
N GLY A 25 0.04 21.64 6.12
CA GLY A 25 -0.36 21.70 7.52
C GLY A 25 -1.72 21.07 7.85
N PRO A 26 -2.10 21.12 9.14
CA PRO A 26 -3.31 20.46 9.67
C PRO A 26 -4.61 20.93 9.03
N ASP A 27 -4.75 22.22 8.74
CA ASP A 27 -5.98 22.78 8.13
C ASP A 27 -6.19 22.19 6.73
N ALA A 28 -5.13 22.07 5.92
CA ALA A 28 -5.21 21.46 4.60
C ALA A 28 -5.48 19.94 4.65
N LEU A 29 -5.01 19.24 5.69
CA LEU A 29 -5.38 17.85 5.94
C LEU A 29 -6.89 17.73 6.23
N LEU A 30 -7.44 18.62 7.07
CA LEU A 30 -8.87 18.65 7.36
C LEU A 30 -9.71 18.97 6.11
N ASP A 31 -9.25 19.91 5.28
CA ASP A 31 -9.85 20.18 3.98
C ASP A 31 -9.82 18.94 3.07
N THR A 32 -8.69 18.24 3.00
CA THR A 32 -8.55 17.00 2.22
C THR A 32 -9.55 15.93 2.67
N LEU A 33 -9.67 15.70 3.98
CA LEU A 33 -10.66 14.79 4.57
C LEU A 33 -12.09 15.22 4.21
N ALA A 34 -12.40 16.52 4.27
CA ALA A 34 -13.71 17.05 3.93
C ALA A 34 -14.04 16.85 2.44
N TYR A 35 -13.09 17.13 1.53
CA TYR A 35 -13.29 16.94 0.09
C TYR A 35 -13.50 15.47 -0.28
N LEU A 36 -12.71 14.55 0.28
CA LEU A 36 -12.86 13.11 0.03
C LEU A 36 -14.20 12.57 0.56
N ARG A 37 -14.59 13.01 1.77
CA ARG A 37 -15.90 12.67 2.33
C ARG A 37 -17.05 13.20 1.47
N ALA A 38 -16.93 14.42 0.94
CA ALA A 38 -17.96 15.03 0.09
C ALA A 38 -18.16 14.27 -1.23
N THR A 39 -17.13 13.56 -1.72
CA THR A 39 -17.23 12.70 -2.93
C THR A 39 -17.55 11.24 -2.61
N GLY A 40 -17.81 10.91 -1.35
CA GLY A 40 -18.14 9.54 -0.91
C GLY A 40 -16.94 8.61 -0.81
N ILE A 41 -15.71 9.13 -0.87
CA ILE A 41 -14.49 8.36 -0.72
C ILE A 41 -14.16 8.24 0.77
N ALA A 42 -14.03 7.01 1.26
CA ALA A 42 -13.62 6.75 2.63
C ALA A 42 -12.11 6.97 2.80
N THR A 43 -11.68 7.34 4.01
CA THR A 43 -10.27 7.58 4.33
C THR A 43 -9.82 6.72 5.50
N VAL A 44 -8.52 6.44 5.56
CA VAL A 44 -7.89 5.72 6.67
C VAL A 44 -6.46 6.22 6.88
N GLY A 45 -5.95 6.12 8.11
CA GLY A 45 -4.55 6.41 8.43
C GLY A 45 -4.21 7.89 8.63
N ALA A 46 -5.21 8.78 8.60
CA ALA A 46 -5.11 10.15 9.08
C ALA A 46 -6.48 10.61 9.57
N GLY A 47 -6.50 11.61 10.46
CA GLY A 47 -7.73 12.06 11.11
C GLY A 47 -7.61 13.45 11.71
N ALA A 48 -8.73 13.95 12.23
CA ALA A 48 -8.77 15.20 12.98
C ALA A 48 -8.13 15.08 14.37
N ASP A 49 -7.97 13.84 14.83
CA ASP A 49 -7.41 13.48 16.13
C ASP A 49 -6.78 12.06 16.06
N LEU A 50 -6.18 11.64 17.17
CA LEU A 50 -5.52 10.34 17.31
C LEU A 50 -6.49 9.17 17.14
N GLU A 51 -7.70 9.27 17.68
CA GLU A 51 -8.69 8.20 17.64
C GLU A 51 -9.15 7.93 16.21
N THR A 52 -9.52 8.98 15.48
CA THR A 52 -9.92 8.91 14.08
C THR A 52 -8.77 8.46 13.18
N ALA A 53 -7.53 8.92 13.42
CA ALA A 53 -6.37 8.46 12.66
C ALA A 53 -6.10 6.96 12.84
N HIS A 54 -6.21 6.44 14.08
CA HIS A 54 -5.94 5.04 14.40
C HIS A 54 -7.09 4.09 14.04
N THR A 55 -8.29 4.60 13.78
CA THR A 55 -9.47 3.78 13.52
C THR A 55 -9.37 3.07 12.17
N PRO A 56 -9.38 1.73 12.12
CA PRO A 56 -9.41 1.00 10.85
C PRO A 56 -10.71 1.23 10.08
N LEU A 57 -10.61 1.22 8.76
CA LEU A 57 -11.76 1.33 7.88
C LEU A 57 -12.35 -0.07 7.59
N ILE A 58 -13.67 -0.23 7.69
CA ILE A 58 -14.35 -1.46 7.26
C ILE A 58 -15.04 -1.22 5.92
N LEU A 59 -14.50 -1.79 4.86
CA LEU A 59 -15.07 -1.76 3.52
C LEU A 59 -15.99 -2.97 3.30
N ARG A 60 -17.12 -2.73 2.66
CA ARG A 60 -18.04 -3.79 2.21
C ARG A 60 -17.92 -3.97 0.71
N CYS A 61 -17.42 -5.12 0.28
CA CYS A 61 -17.29 -5.49 -1.13
C CYS A 61 -18.15 -6.74 -1.39
N GLY A 62 -19.40 -6.54 -1.79
CA GLY A 62 -20.39 -7.62 -1.85
C GLY A 62 -20.63 -8.23 -0.46
N ALA A 63 -20.39 -9.53 -0.31
CA ALA A 63 -20.48 -10.22 0.98
C ALA A 63 -19.21 -10.06 1.85
N LEU A 64 -18.09 -9.60 1.27
CA LEU A 64 -16.84 -9.43 2.00
C LEU A 64 -16.86 -8.17 2.86
N ARG A 65 -16.24 -8.28 4.04
CA ARG A 65 -16.03 -7.21 5.01
C ARG A 65 -14.54 -7.14 5.23
N ILE A 66 -13.94 -6.11 4.65
CA ILE A 66 -12.49 -5.95 4.56
C ILE A 66 -12.10 -4.83 5.52
N ARG A 67 -11.31 -5.18 6.52
CA ARG A 67 -10.69 -4.23 7.45
C ARG A 67 -9.41 -3.71 6.81
N LEU A 68 -9.34 -2.41 6.58
CA LEU A 68 -8.16 -1.72 6.07
C LEU A 68 -7.50 -0.96 7.24
N VAL A 69 -6.23 -1.27 7.50
CA VAL A 69 -5.41 -0.61 8.51
C VAL A 69 -4.29 0.12 7.79
N ALA A 70 -4.20 1.44 7.97
CA ALA A 70 -3.16 2.25 7.37
C ALA A 70 -2.41 3.03 8.45
N PHE A 71 -1.10 3.13 8.29
CA PHE A 71 -0.23 3.84 9.21
C PHE A 71 1.08 4.19 8.51
N SER A 72 1.85 5.12 9.07
CA SER A 72 3.12 5.52 8.50
C SER A 72 4.22 5.52 9.56
N ASP A 73 5.43 5.11 9.18
CA ASP A 73 6.60 5.15 10.07
C ASP A 73 7.40 6.46 9.98
N HIS A 74 6.97 7.42 9.15
CA HIS A 74 7.56 8.75 9.04
C HIS A 74 6.64 9.79 8.35
N PRO A 75 6.84 11.09 8.63
CA PRO A 75 7.66 11.64 9.70
C PRO A 75 6.90 11.61 11.04
N ALA A 76 7.63 11.51 12.15
CA ALA A 76 7.04 11.52 13.49
C ALA A 76 6.30 12.83 13.83
N ASP A 77 6.74 13.94 13.25
CA ASP A 77 6.14 15.27 13.49
C ASP A 77 4.71 15.39 12.94
N TYR A 78 4.32 14.50 12.02
CA TYR A 78 3.00 14.45 11.43
C TYR A 78 2.01 13.61 12.25
N ALA A 79 2.45 12.98 13.34
CA ALA A 79 1.60 12.12 14.17
C ALA A 79 0.35 12.86 14.67
N ALA A 80 -0.82 12.25 14.55
CA ALA A 80 -2.04 12.73 15.18
C ALA A 80 -1.88 12.75 16.72
N GLY A 81 -2.59 13.66 17.38
CA GLY A 81 -2.71 13.74 18.84
C GLY A 81 -4.17 13.84 19.27
N PRO A 82 -4.49 13.78 20.58
CA PRO A 82 -5.88 13.81 21.07
C PRO A 82 -6.73 14.95 20.50
N ASP A 83 -6.14 16.13 20.33
CA ASP A 83 -6.79 17.32 19.74
C ASP A 83 -5.95 17.91 18.59
N ARG A 84 -5.19 17.05 17.89
CA ARG A 84 -4.27 17.46 16.81
C ARG A 84 -4.47 16.60 15.57
N PRO A 85 -4.88 17.19 14.43
CA PRO A 85 -4.95 16.47 13.16
C PRO A 85 -3.59 15.94 12.76
N GLY A 86 -3.57 14.76 12.15
CA GLY A 86 -2.33 14.14 11.72
C GLY A 86 -2.52 12.73 11.17
N ILE A 87 -1.40 12.07 10.91
CA ILE A 87 -1.35 10.69 10.43
C ILE A 87 -1.28 9.70 11.60
N ALA A 88 -1.71 8.47 11.33
CA ALA A 88 -1.53 7.33 12.21
C ALA A 88 -0.05 6.90 12.19
N PHE A 89 0.76 7.55 13.04
CA PHE A 89 2.19 7.31 13.10
C PHE A 89 2.54 6.06 13.93
N ALA A 90 3.36 5.18 13.36
CA ALA A 90 3.90 3.99 14.02
C ALA A 90 5.40 3.85 13.76
N GLU A 91 6.23 4.01 14.80
CA GLU A 91 7.67 3.77 14.69
C GLU A 91 7.97 2.28 14.44
N LEU A 92 8.58 1.96 13.30
CA LEU A 92 8.89 0.58 12.87
C LEU A 92 10.38 0.22 12.92
N ARG A 93 11.26 1.08 13.45
CA ARG A 93 12.66 0.67 13.69
C ARG A 93 12.76 -0.48 14.71
N ARG A 94 11.74 -0.61 15.57
CA ARG A 94 11.52 -1.72 16.51
C ARG A 94 10.30 -2.54 16.07
N ASP A 95 9.84 -3.46 16.91
CA ASP A 95 8.60 -4.19 16.66
C ASP A 95 7.41 -3.21 16.54
N PRO A 96 6.41 -3.50 15.70
CA PRO A 96 5.25 -2.63 15.55
C PRO A 96 4.58 -2.35 16.90
N PRO A 97 4.14 -1.12 17.17
CA PRO A 97 3.53 -0.78 18.44
C PRO A 97 2.21 -1.55 18.66
N ASP A 98 1.86 -1.77 19.93
CA ASP A 98 0.69 -2.58 20.32
C ASP A 98 -0.61 -2.13 19.64
N TRP A 99 -0.79 -0.82 19.42
CA TRP A 99 -1.98 -0.30 18.77
C TRP A 99 -2.10 -0.75 17.31
N VAL A 100 -0.98 -0.87 16.56
CA VAL A 100 -0.97 -1.39 15.19
C VAL A 100 -1.34 -2.87 15.19
N LEU A 101 -0.72 -3.65 16.08
CA LEU A 101 -0.99 -5.07 16.20
C LEU A 101 -2.46 -5.32 16.61
N ALA A 102 -2.99 -4.52 17.53
CA ALA A 102 -4.39 -4.58 17.95
C ALA A 102 -5.35 -4.17 16.81
N ALA A 103 -4.99 -3.16 16.02
CA ALA A 103 -5.78 -2.72 14.87
C ALA A 103 -5.86 -3.79 13.77
N ILE A 104 -4.79 -4.58 13.60
CA ILE A 104 -4.69 -5.67 12.60
C ILE A 104 -5.43 -6.92 13.03
N ARG A 105 -5.45 -7.23 14.34
CA ARG A 105 -6.16 -8.41 14.84
C ARG A 105 -7.58 -8.44 14.29
N PRO A 106 -8.01 -9.55 13.66
CA PRO A 106 -9.35 -9.67 13.12
C PRO A 106 -10.40 -9.39 14.21
N GLY A 107 -11.28 -8.44 13.93
CA GLY A 107 -12.42 -8.18 14.79
C GLY A 107 -13.53 -9.20 14.57
N PRO A 108 -14.55 -9.23 15.46
CA PRO A 108 -15.81 -9.88 15.10
C PRO A 108 -16.29 -9.28 13.78
N ASP A 109 -16.92 -10.09 12.95
CA ASP A 109 -17.52 -9.60 11.72
C ASP A 109 -16.56 -9.04 10.65
N THR A 110 -15.28 -9.39 10.71
CA THR A 110 -14.29 -9.10 9.65
C THR A 110 -13.92 -10.38 8.92
N HIS A 111 -13.97 -10.37 7.59
CA HIS A 111 -13.53 -11.51 6.77
C HIS A 111 -12.03 -11.43 6.48
N LEU A 112 -11.54 -10.24 6.14
CA LEU A 112 -10.15 -9.99 5.77
C LEU A 112 -9.60 -8.75 6.47
N THR A 113 -8.33 -8.78 6.85
CA THR A 113 -7.56 -7.60 7.23
C THR A 113 -6.46 -7.32 6.21
N LEU A 114 -6.45 -6.11 5.66
CA LEU A 114 -5.39 -5.58 4.80
C LEU A 114 -4.63 -4.50 5.57
N ALA A 115 -3.31 -4.59 5.62
CA ALA A 115 -2.45 -3.54 6.17
C ALA A 115 -1.76 -2.78 5.01
N THR A 116 -1.85 -1.45 5.00
CA THR A 116 -1.21 -0.58 4.00
C THR A 116 -0.25 0.42 4.66
N PRO A 117 0.93 -0.05 5.10
CA PRO A 117 1.91 0.81 5.74
C PRO A 117 2.63 1.71 4.74
N HIS A 118 2.80 2.98 5.09
CA HIS A 118 3.76 3.87 4.45
C HIS A 118 5.08 3.82 5.21
N TRP A 119 6.05 3.06 4.70
CA TRP A 119 7.22 2.63 5.48
C TRP A 119 8.57 2.76 4.78
N GLY A 120 9.64 2.83 5.57
CA GLY A 120 10.99 2.83 5.04
C GLY A 120 11.31 4.05 4.15
N PRO A 121 12.56 4.13 3.64
CA PRO A 121 13.02 5.30 2.90
C PRO A 121 12.49 5.35 1.46
N ASN A 122 12.27 6.56 0.94
CA ASN A 122 12.01 6.78 -0.48
C ASN A 122 13.24 6.37 -1.33
N MET A 123 13.01 6.00 -2.59
CA MET A 123 14.04 5.79 -3.62
C MET A 123 15.09 4.72 -3.27
N VAL A 124 14.66 3.63 -2.64
CA VAL A 124 15.48 2.42 -2.45
C VAL A 124 14.88 1.24 -3.23
N PRO A 125 15.68 0.34 -3.81
CA PRO A 125 15.17 -0.74 -4.67
C PRO A 125 14.67 -1.97 -3.90
N GLU A 126 14.89 -2.03 -2.59
CA GLU A 126 14.62 -3.21 -1.77
C GLU A 126 14.15 -2.83 -0.35
N PRO A 127 13.33 -3.67 0.28
CA PRO A 127 12.82 -3.40 1.61
C PRO A 127 13.92 -3.56 2.65
N GLN A 128 14.02 -2.56 3.53
CA GLN A 128 14.97 -2.53 4.63
C GLN A 128 14.72 -3.68 5.62
N PRO A 129 15.72 -4.10 6.42
CA PRO A 129 15.55 -5.18 7.39
C PRO A 129 14.41 -4.96 8.39
N HIS A 130 14.16 -3.71 8.80
CA HIS A 130 13.07 -3.39 9.73
C HIS A 130 11.69 -3.51 9.05
N VAL A 131 11.56 -3.08 7.78
CA VAL A 131 10.35 -3.30 6.97
C VAL A 131 10.02 -4.79 6.84
N ARG A 132 11.04 -5.63 6.57
CA ARG A 132 10.85 -7.09 6.47
C ARG A 132 10.38 -7.72 7.78
N ARG A 133 10.98 -7.31 8.92
CA ARG A 133 10.54 -7.75 10.25
C ARG A 133 9.12 -7.30 10.57
N ALA A 134 8.82 -6.02 10.32
CA ALA A 134 7.49 -5.45 10.55
C ALA A 134 6.45 -6.23 9.75
N ALA A 135 6.66 -6.45 8.44
CA ALA A 135 5.74 -7.22 7.60
C ALA A 135 5.41 -8.61 8.18
N GLY A 136 6.42 -9.34 8.67
CA GLY A 136 6.22 -10.63 9.36
C GLY A 136 5.37 -10.51 10.63
N ALA A 137 5.59 -9.47 11.44
CA ALA A 137 4.80 -9.21 12.64
C ALA A 137 3.33 -8.85 12.31
N LEU A 138 3.09 -8.09 11.24
CA LEU A 138 1.73 -7.75 10.78
C LEU A 138 0.98 -9.01 10.29
N LEU A 139 1.65 -9.88 9.53
CA LEU A 139 1.09 -11.17 9.13
C LEU A 139 0.77 -12.05 10.36
N HIS A 140 1.70 -12.14 11.31
CA HIS A 140 1.50 -12.91 12.54
C HIS A 140 0.34 -12.37 13.40
N ALA A 141 0.11 -11.05 13.38
CA ALA A 141 -1.02 -10.43 14.06
C ALA A 141 -2.39 -10.71 13.38
N GLY A 142 -2.38 -11.21 12.14
CA GLY A 142 -3.59 -11.63 11.42
C GLY A 142 -3.91 -10.85 10.15
N ALA A 143 -2.97 -10.07 9.59
CA ALA A 143 -3.15 -9.49 8.26
C ALA A 143 -3.21 -10.60 7.19
N ASN A 144 -4.21 -10.57 6.33
CA ASN A 144 -4.31 -11.46 5.16
C ASN A 144 -3.41 -10.98 4.01
N LEU A 145 -3.14 -9.66 3.95
CA LEU A 145 -2.22 -9.04 3.02
C LEU A 145 -1.61 -7.79 3.65
N VAL A 146 -0.31 -7.61 3.45
CA VAL A 146 0.38 -6.34 3.70
C VAL A 146 0.78 -5.75 2.35
N ALA A 147 0.38 -4.53 2.05
CA ALA A 147 0.70 -3.83 0.82
C ALA A 147 1.32 -2.48 1.15
N GLY A 148 2.65 -2.44 1.20
CA GLY A 148 3.39 -1.23 1.56
C GLY A 148 3.49 -0.24 0.41
N HIS A 149 3.84 1.00 0.74
CA HIS A 149 4.21 2.05 -0.20
C HIS A 149 5.18 3.04 0.50
N SER A 150 5.86 3.89 -0.28
CA SER A 150 6.78 4.99 0.12
C SER A 150 7.99 5.04 -0.80
N ALA A 151 8.49 3.90 -1.28
CA ALA A 151 9.78 3.83 -1.95
C ALA A 151 9.81 4.48 -3.34
N HIS A 152 8.66 4.87 -3.91
CA HIS A 152 8.48 5.35 -5.29
C HIS A 152 8.91 4.34 -6.38
N VAL A 153 9.26 3.13 -5.98
CA VAL A 153 9.58 2.01 -6.87
C VAL A 153 9.01 0.75 -6.27
N PHE A 154 8.39 -0.08 -7.10
CA PHE A 154 7.83 -1.35 -6.65
C PHE A 154 8.91 -2.26 -6.07
N HIS A 155 8.68 -2.86 -4.91
CA HIS A 155 9.61 -3.84 -4.34
C HIS A 155 9.21 -5.27 -4.71
N GLY A 156 9.96 -6.24 -4.19
CA GLY A 156 9.61 -7.65 -4.30
C GLY A 156 8.33 -7.98 -3.56
N VAL A 157 7.77 -9.14 -3.88
CA VAL A 157 6.57 -9.69 -3.22
C VAL A 157 7.00 -10.95 -2.48
N ALA A 158 6.59 -11.10 -1.23
CA ALA A 158 6.67 -12.36 -0.49
C ALA A 158 5.25 -12.91 -0.30
N PRO A 159 5.07 -14.18 0.09
CA PRO A 159 3.74 -14.70 0.43
C PRO A 159 3.02 -13.79 1.45
N GLY A 160 1.90 -13.20 1.04
CA GLY A 160 1.10 -12.27 1.84
C GLY A 160 1.64 -10.84 1.97
N VAL A 161 2.72 -10.47 1.28
CA VAL A 161 3.33 -9.13 1.38
C VAL A 161 3.76 -8.58 0.03
N ILE A 162 3.22 -7.43 -0.35
CA ILE A 162 3.80 -6.55 -1.39
C ILE A 162 4.60 -5.49 -0.62
N PHE A 163 5.93 -5.53 -0.69
CA PHE A 163 6.75 -4.67 0.16
C PHE A 163 6.65 -3.19 -0.20
N ASP A 164 6.50 -2.87 -1.47
CA ASP A 164 6.21 -1.52 -1.94
C ASP A 164 5.48 -1.64 -3.28
N MET A 165 4.34 -0.97 -3.40
CA MET A 165 3.52 -1.02 -4.62
C MET A 165 4.13 -0.19 -5.76
N GLY A 166 5.03 0.76 -5.46
CA GLY A 166 5.51 1.76 -6.41
C GLY A 166 4.45 2.80 -6.77
N ASP A 167 4.79 3.66 -7.72
CA ASP A 167 3.94 4.77 -8.09
C ASP A 167 2.91 4.40 -9.16
N PHE A 168 1.76 5.08 -9.07
CA PHE A 168 0.71 5.04 -10.09
C PHE A 168 0.71 6.33 -10.92
N LEU A 169 0.83 7.48 -10.28
CA LEU A 169 0.89 8.82 -10.88
C LEU A 169 1.94 9.61 -10.10
N ASP A 170 2.86 10.24 -10.79
CA ASP A 170 4.02 10.87 -10.17
C ASP A 170 4.46 12.12 -10.97
N ASP A 171 5.09 13.05 -10.27
CA ASP A 171 5.68 14.27 -10.82
C ASP A 171 7.20 14.37 -10.53
N TYR A 172 7.79 13.34 -9.91
CA TYR A 172 9.21 13.30 -9.56
C TYR A 172 10.14 13.18 -10.78
N ILE A 173 11.39 13.57 -10.55
CA ILE A 173 12.48 13.34 -11.49
C ILE A 173 12.75 11.85 -11.67
N VAL A 174 12.93 11.42 -12.92
CA VAL A 174 13.23 10.02 -13.24
C VAL A 174 14.65 9.65 -12.81
N HIS A 175 14.75 8.73 -11.87
CA HIS A 175 16.02 8.14 -11.47
C HIS A 175 16.40 6.99 -12.41
N ARG A 176 17.30 7.28 -13.35
CA ARG A 176 17.71 6.38 -14.45
C ARG A 176 17.99 4.92 -14.06
N LYS A 177 18.53 4.68 -12.86
CA LYS A 177 18.84 3.32 -12.38
C LYS A 177 17.66 2.63 -11.70
N LEU A 178 16.83 3.38 -10.99
CA LEU A 178 15.74 2.82 -10.17
C LEU A 178 14.47 2.62 -11.00
N ARG A 179 14.34 3.41 -12.08
CA ARG A 179 13.25 3.39 -13.03
C ARG A 179 11.89 3.62 -12.36
N ASN A 180 11.79 4.69 -11.56
CA ASN A 180 10.50 5.15 -11.01
C ASN A 180 9.53 5.64 -12.10
N ASP A 181 9.99 5.78 -13.35
CA ASP A 181 9.15 5.93 -14.54
C ASP A 181 8.42 4.63 -14.96
N LEU A 182 8.61 3.53 -14.24
CA LEU A 182 7.92 2.26 -14.46
C LEU A 182 7.15 1.88 -13.20
N GLY A 183 5.89 1.52 -13.37
CA GLY A 183 4.97 1.24 -12.27
C GLY A 183 4.14 -0.03 -12.48
N LEU A 184 3.34 -0.34 -11.48
CA LEU A 184 2.45 -1.49 -11.45
C LEU A 184 1.10 -1.08 -10.85
N LEU A 185 0.02 -1.22 -11.61
CA LEU A 185 -1.33 -1.18 -11.03
C LEU A 185 -1.70 -2.57 -10.54
N TRP A 186 -1.72 -2.75 -9.23
CA TRP A 186 -2.04 -4.01 -8.58
C TRP A 186 -3.53 -4.31 -8.62
N LEU A 187 -3.88 -5.50 -9.12
CA LEU A 187 -5.23 -6.05 -9.18
C LEU A 187 -5.24 -7.34 -8.35
N ILE A 188 -5.88 -7.29 -7.19
CA ILE A 188 -5.89 -8.37 -6.22
C ILE A 188 -7.32 -8.91 -6.11
N ASP A 189 -7.51 -10.16 -6.50
CA ASP A 189 -8.78 -10.86 -6.32
C ASP A 189 -8.81 -11.42 -4.89
N LEU A 190 -9.83 -11.05 -4.12
CA LEU A 190 -9.99 -11.45 -2.72
C LEU A 190 -11.14 -12.44 -2.55
N ASP A 191 -10.97 -13.40 -1.63
CA ASP A 191 -12.02 -14.28 -1.12
C ASP A 191 -12.05 -14.22 0.43
N PRO A 192 -12.96 -14.91 1.13
CA PRO A 192 -13.01 -14.86 2.60
C PRO A 192 -11.75 -15.36 3.34
N HIS A 193 -10.80 -16.00 2.65
CA HIS A 193 -9.58 -16.57 3.23
C HIS A 193 -8.32 -15.77 2.90
N GLY A 194 -8.32 -14.98 1.83
CA GLY A 194 -7.23 -14.08 1.50
C GLY A 194 -7.17 -13.67 0.02
N PRO A 195 -5.99 -13.24 -0.44
CA PRO A 195 -5.73 -13.04 -1.86
C PRO A 195 -5.78 -14.39 -2.58
N ARG A 196 -6.69 -14.52 -3.55
CA ARG A 196 -6.80 -15.67 -4.45
C ARG A 196 -5.89 -15.53 -5.67
N ALA A 197 -5.75 -14.31 -6.17
CA ALA A 197 -4.86 -13.98 -7.28
C ALA A 197 -4.27 -12.58 -7.07
N ILE A 198 -2.97 -12.44 -7.33
CA ILE A 198 -2.28 -11.15 -7.33
C ILE A 198 -1.74 -10.94 -8.73
N ARG A 199 -2.25 -9.90 -9.39
CA ARG A 199 -1.86 -9.51 -10.75
C ARG A 199 -1.47 -8.05 -10.75
N ALA A 200 -0.66 -7.65 -11.72
CA ALA A 200 -0.25 -6.27 -11.87
C ALA A 200 -0.26 -5.87 -13.35
N LEU A 201 -0.92 -4.75 -13.66
CA LEU A 201 -0.88 -4.15 -14.99
C LEU A 201 0.40 -3.31 -15.09
N PRO A 202 1.29 -3.61 -16.05
CA PRO A 202 2.52 -2.84 -16.23
C PRO A 202 2.24 -1.41 -16.71
N LEU A 203 2.85 -0.42 -16.05
CA LEU A 203 2.66 1.00 -16.32
C LEU A 203 3.97 1.68 -16.71
N ALA A 204 3.86 2.71 -17.53
CA ALA A 204 4.90 3.70 -17.74
C ALA A 204 4.38 5.06 -17.29
N LEU A 205 5.17 5.73 -16.46
CA LEU A 205 4.86 7.01 -15.84
C LEU A 205 5.68 8.11 -16.54
N GLU A 206 4.97 9.16 -16.91
CA GLU A 206 5.49 10.42 -17.42
C GLU A 206 5.04 11.53 -16.46
N TYR A 207 5.53 12.76 -16.64
CA TYR A 207 5.21 13.86 -15.73
C TYR A 207 3.69 14.07 -15.61
N CYS A 208 3.13 13.77 -14.44
CA CYS A 208 1.70 13.82 -14.15
C CYS A 208 0.83 13.03 -15.15
N PHE A 209 1.37 11.97 -15.74
CA PHE A 209 0.66 11.16 -16.73
C PHE A 209 1.04 9.69 -16.66
N THR A 210 0.04 8.82 -16.75
CA THR A 210 0.25 7.37 -16.64
C THR A 210 -0.37 6.68 -17.84
N ARG A 211 0.40 5.81 -18.47
CA ARG A 211 -0.07 4.95 -19.56
C ARG A 211 0.30 3.50 -19.29
N ARG A 212 -0.32 2.59 -20.04
CA ARG A 212 0.14 1.20 -20.10
C ARG A 212 1.56 1.17 -20.66
N ALA A 213 2.38 0.31 -20.07
CA ALA A 213 3.71 0.04 -20.59
C ALA A 213 3.61 -0.61 -21.98
N SER A 214 4.55 -0.26 -22.86
CA SER A 214 4.81 -0.97 -24.11
C SER A 214 5.33 -2.39 -23.83
N PRO A 215 5.38 -3.30 -24.83
CA PRO A 215 5.96 -4.63 -24.64
C PRO A 215 7.40 -4.61 -24.10
N ALA A 216 8.26 -3.72 -24.62
CA ALA A 216 9.66 -3.63 -24.17
C ALA A 216 9.79 -3.08 -22.74
N GLU A 217 8.93 -2.13 -22.36
CA GLU A 217 8.84 -1.63 -20.98
C GLU A 217 8.31 -2.74 -20.05
N THR A 218 7.31 -3.50 -20.49
CA THR A 218 6.75 -4.64 -19.76
C THR A 218 7.80 -5.72 -19.49
N ASP A 219 8.61 -6.07 -20.48
CA ASP A 219 9.73 -7.01 -20.29
C ASP A 219 10.76 -6.49 -19.28
N THR A 220 10.96 -5.18 -19.25
CA THR A 220 11.87 -4.53 -18.29
C THR A 220 11.28 -4.57 -16.88
N ILE A 221 10.00 -4.25 -16.73
CA ILE A 221 9.26 -4.35 -15.46
C ILE A 221 9.33 -5.78 -14.93
N LEU A 222 9.05 -6.78 -15.78
CA LEU A 222 9.10 -8.18 -15.39
C LEU A 222 10.48 -8.55 -14.84
N ARG A 223 11.56 -8.24 -15.58
CA ARG A 223 12.93 -8.53 -15.11
C ARG A 223 13.26 -7.87 -13.77
N LEU A 224 12.86 -6.61 -13.59
CA LEU A 224 13.07 -5.90 -12.33
C LEU A 224 12.28 -6.55 -11.19
N LEU A 225 11.00 -6.88 -11.43
CA LEU A 225 10.15 -7.49 -10.42
C LEU A 225 10.65 -8.90 -10.06
N GLN A 226 11.04 -9.71 -11.04
CA GLN A 226 11.66 -11.03 -10.82
C GLN A 226 12.91 -10.90 -9.94
N ALA A 227 13.84 -10.01 -10.30
CA ALA A 227 15.05 -9.80 -9.51
C ALA A 227 14.75 -9.38 -8.05
N ARG A 228 13.72 -8.54 -7.85
CA ARG A 228 13.28 -8.09 -6.52
C ARG A 228 12.52 -9.17 -5.75
N CYS A 229 11.88 -10.11 -6.45
CA CYS A 229 11.11 -11.23 -5.90
C CYS A 229 11.98 -12.46 -5.54
N THR A 230 13.09 -12.68 -6.25
CA THR A 230 14.02 -13.80 -6.02
C THR A 230 14.41 -14.01 -4.55
N PRO A 231 14.75 -12.97 -3.75
CA PRO A 231 15.08 -13.15 -2.33
C PRO A 231 13.94 -13.69 -1.45
N PHE A 232 12.71 -13.67 -1.96
CA PHE A 232 11.50 -14.09 -1.25
C PHE A 232 10.89 -15.37 -1.83
N GLY A 233 11.52 -15.98 -2.83
CA GLY A 233 11.07 -17.24 -3.43
C GLY A 233 9.80 -17.11 -4.28
N THR A 234 9.45 -15.91 -4.75
CA THR A 234 8.32 -15.68 -5.65
C THR A 234 8.83 -15.46 -7.08
N ASP A 235 8.09 -15.96 -8.06
CA ASP A 235 8.44 -15.85 -9.48
C ASP A 235 7.26 -15.26 -10.28
N PRO A 236 7.27 -13.95 -10.54
CA PRO A 236 6.27 -13.32 -11.38
C PRO A 236 6.51 -13.66 -12.85
N HIS A 237 5.43 -13.82 -13.62
CA HIS A 237 5.47 -14.11 -15.04
C HIS A 237 4.35 -13.38 -15.79
N ILE A 238 4.49 -13.21 -17.11
CA ILE A 238 3.47 -12.55 -17.92
C ILE A 238 2.41 -13.56 -18.34
N HIS A 239 1.14 -13.21 -18.12
CA HIS A 239 -0.02 -13.92 -18.65
C HIS A 239 -1.10 -12.91 -19.07
N GLY A 240 -1.61 -13.04 -20.30
CA GLY A 240 -2.69 -12.18 -20.79
C GLY A 240 -2.39 -10.67 -20.80
N GLY A 241 -1.12 -10.27 -20.92
CA GLY A 241 -0.70 -8.86 -20.86
C GLY A 241 -0.63 -8.27 -19.45
N MET A 242 -0.81 -9.10 -18.43
CA MET A 242 -0.63 -8.79 -17.02
C MET A 242 0.59 -9.52 -16.49
N ILE A 243 1.17 -9.04 -15.40
CA ILE A 243 2.13 -9.81 -14.61
C ILE A 243 1.36 -10.51 -13.51
N GLU A 244 1.47 -11.84 -13.42
CA GLU A 244 0.83 -12.65 -12.39
C GLU A 244 1.88 -13.20 -11.42
N LEU A 245 1.53 -13.27 -10.13
CA LEU A 245 2.35 -13.91 -9.12
C LEU A 245 1.76 -15.26 -8.75
N ASN A 246 2.58 -16.30 -8.82
CA ASN A 246 2.23 -17.61 -8.28
C ASN A 246 2.19 -17.51 -6.75
N THR A 247 0.98 -17.41 -6.19
CA THR A 247 0.78 -17.37 -4.73
C THR A 247 0.46 -18.74 -4.14
N ASP A 248 0.58 -19.81 -4.93
CA ASP A 248 0.33 -21.16 -4.47
C ASP A 248 1.25 -21.48 -3.28
N ARG A 249 0.64 -21.74 -2.12
CA ARG A 249 1.30 -22.19 -0.89
C ARG A 249 1.82 -23.63 -0.97
N SER A 250 1.87 -24.24 -2.16
CA SER A 250 2.07 -25.67 -2.36
C SER A 250 3.51 -26.07 -2.68
N THR A 251 4.50 -25.42 -2.08
CA THR A 251 5.87 -25.93 -2.05
C THR A 251 6.46 -25.78 -0.65
N GLU A 252 6.02 -26.62 0.28
CA GLU A 252 6.93 -27.08 1.34
C GLU A 252 7.92 -28.06 0.68
N PRO A 253 9.23 -27.84 0.79
CA PRO A 253 10.21 -28.83 0.33
C PRO A 253 10.15 -30.04 1.27
N THR A 254 9.81 -31.21 0.69
CA THR A 254 10.04 -32.54 1.28
C THR A 254 11.51 -32.80 1.57
#